data_AF-A0A8S9J1W5-F1
#
_entry.id   AF-A0A8S9J1W5-F1
#
_cell.length_a   1.000
_cell.length_b   1.000
_cell.length_c   1.000
_cell.angle_alpha   90.00
_cell.angle_beta   90.00
_cell.angle_gamma   90.00
#
_symmetry.space_group_name_H-M   'P 1'
#
loop_
_entity.id
_entity.type
_entity.pdbx_description
1 polymer ?
#
loop_
_entity_poly.entity_id
_entity_poly.type
_entity_poly.pdbx_seq_one_letter_code
_entity_poly.pdbx_strand_id
1 'polypeptide(L)'
;MSVQQIDGWRFFVQGGKKDCVVDLEHRKCDCGVYGVEKIHCSHVIAAGSYAGYSENIYPCVGQQVEARTCFPPEVKCGPGRQKKSRWQSWLELSRMRGCTPRKQHKVYRCSVCKETGHTRPHCKN
;
A
#
# COMPACT_ATOMS: atom_id res chain seq x y z
N MET A 1 -6.99 7.50 -31.90
CA MET A 1 -8.33 6.94 -32.12
C MET A 1 -9.03 7.85 -33.11
N SER A 2 -9.64 7.31 -34.16
CA SER A 2 -10.48 8.08 -35.11
C SER A 2 -11.94 7.83 -34.81
N VAL A 3 -12.77 8.86 -34.97
CA VAL A 3 -14.22 8.80 -34.69
C VAL A 3 -14.97 9.11 -35.98
N GLN A 4 -15.95 8.28 -36.31
CA GLN A 4 -16.87 8.47 -37.42
C GLN A 4 -18.30 8.44 -36.86
N GLN A 5 -19.11 9.43 -37.21
CA GLN A 5 -20.53 9.44 -36.82
C GLN A 5 -21.30 8.47 -37.71
N ILE A 6 -22.13 7.60 -37.11
CA ILE A 6 -23.01 6.67 -37.83
C ILE A 6 -24.41 7.29 -37.93
N ASP A 7 -24.98 7.65 -36.78
CA ASP A 7 -26.27 8.33 -36.65
C ASP A 7 -26.21 9.31 -35.46
N GLY A 8 -27.33 9.94 -35.08
CA GLY A 8 -27.35 11.05 -34.12
C GLY A 8 -26.55 10.79 -32.84
N TRP A 9 -26.75 9.62 -32.21
CA TRP A 9 -26.10 9.26 -30.94
C TRP A 9 -25.07 8.12 -31.07
N ARG A 10 -24.92 7.51 -32.26
CA ARG A 10 -24.03 6.37 -32.47
C ARG A 10 -22.79 6.74 -33.27
N PHE A 11 -21.66 6.32 -32.74
CA PHE A 11 -20.33 6.64 -33.27
C PHE A 11 -19.52 5.36 -33.44
N PHE A 12 -18.85 5.23 -34.57
CA PHE A 12 -17.83 4.22 -34.78
C PHE A 12 -16.47 4.78 -34.37
N VAL A 13 -15.82 4.15 -33.40
CA VAL A 13 -14.53 4.58 -32.89
C VAL A 13 -13.48 3.53 -33.21
N GLN A 14 -12.51 3.92 -34.04
CA GLN A 14 -11.38 3.08 -34.42
C GLN A 14 -10.17 3.31 -33.51
N GLY A 15 -9.49 2.21 -33.17
CA GLY A 15 -8.29 2.18 -32.36
C GLY A 15 -8.47 1.67 -30.92
N GLY A 16 -7.37 1.60 -30.18
CA GLY A 16 -7.32 0.91 -28.89
C GLY A 16 -7.09 -0.60 -29.08
N LYS A 17 -7.80 -1.44 -28.31
CA LYS A 17 -7.71 -2.91 -28.42
C LYS A 17 -8.54 -3.49 -29.56
N LYS A 18 -9.67 -2.84 -29.88
CA LYS A 18 -10.59 -3.17 -30.96
C LYS A 18 -11.41 -1.95 -31.33
N ASP A 19 -11.88 -1.90 -32.56
CA ASP A 19 -12.85 -0.91 -33.00
C ASP A 19 -14.20 -1.20 -32.36
N CYS A 20 -14.92 -0.15 -31.96
CA CYS A 20 -16.17 -0.28 -31.22
C CYS A 20 -17.22 0.69 -31.73
N VAL A 21 -18.49 0.26 -31.72
CA VAL A 21 -19.62 1.16 -31.79
C VAL A 21 -19.94 1.68 -30.38
N VAL A 22 -20.06 3.00 -30.27
CA VAL A 22 -20.45 3.72 -29.07
C VAL A 22 -21.83 4.28 -29.29
N ASP A 23 -22.73 4.02 -28.36
CA ASP A 23 -24.04 4.64 -28.26
C ASP A 23 -24.03 5.57 -27.04
N LEU A 24 -24.03 6.88 -27.29
CA LEU A 24 -23.98 7.89 -26.23
C LEU A 24 -25.34 8.07 -25.52
N GLU A 25 -26.46 7.78 -26.18
CA GLU A 25 -27.81 7.88 -25.61
C GLU A 25 -28.02 6.81 -24.54
N HIS A 26 -27.69 5.56 -24.87
CA HIS A 26 -27.79 4.43 -23.96
C HIS A 26 -26.55 4.25 -23.08
N ARG A 27 -25.52 5.09 -23.28
CA ARG A 27 -24.21 4.98 -22.64
C ARG A 27 -23.65 3.55 -22.74
N LYS A 28 -23.56 3.05 -23.97
CA LYS A 28 -23.06 1.71 -24.28
C LYS A 28 -21.86 1.78 -25.22
N CYS A 29 -20.94 0.85 -25.04
CA CYS A 29 -19.84 0.64 -25.98
C CYS A 29 -19.58 -0.86 -26.09
N ASP A 30 -19.35 -1.34 -27.32
CA ASP A 30 -19.08 -2.76 -27.62
C ASP A 30 -17.86 -3.32 -26.90
N CYS A 31 -17.00 -2.46 -26.35
CA CYS A 31 -15.88 -2.89 -25.50
C CYS A 31 -16.32 -3.51 -24.17
N GLY A 32 -17.58 -3.36 -23.76
CA GLY A 32 -18.15 -3.99 -22.57
C GLY A 32 -17.71 -3.38 -21.24
N VAL A 33 -16.85 -2.36 -21.26
CA VAL A 33 -16.31 -1.70 -20.05
C VAL A 33 -17.37 -0.84 -19.31
N TYR A 34 -18.52 -0.61 -19.94
CA TYR A 34 -19.53 0.34 -19.45
C TYR A 34 -20.49 -0.18 -18.37
N GLY A 35 -20.30 -1.41 -17.88
CA GLY A 35 -21.37 -2.15 -17.20
C GLY A 35 -21.54 -1.98 -15.69
N VAL A 36 -20.59 -1.44 -14.92
CA VAL A 36 -20.64 -1.55 -13.44
C VAL A 36 -20.39 -0.23 -12.70
N GLU A 37 -19.45 0.60 -13.15
CA GLU A 37 -19.00 1.77 -12.35
C GLU A 37 -19.34 3.12 -12.97
N LYS A 38 -20.15 3.17 -14.04
CA LYS A 38 -20.39 4.38 -14.86
C LYS A 38 -19.07 5.04 -15.33
N ILE A 39 -18.00 4.25 -15.46
CA ILE A 39 -16.71 4.73 -15.96
C ILE A 39 -16.70 4.63 -17.47
N HIS A 40 -16.51 5.77 -18.14
CA HIS A 40 -16.48 5.82 -19.59
C HIS A 40 -15.19 5.18 -20.10
N CYS A 41 -15.29 4.26 -21.07
CA CYS A 41 -14.12 3.75 -21.76
C CYS A 41 -13.50 4.82 -22.66
N SER A 42 -12.25 4.61 -23.09
CA SER A 42 -11.56 5.49 -24.02
C SER A 42 -12.34 5.73 -25.32
N HIS A 43 -13.11 4.75 -25.80
CA HIS A 43 -13.98 4.91 -26.97
C HIS A 43 -15.11 5.91 -26.72
N VAL A 44 -15.77 5.84 -25.57
CA VAL A 44 -16.87 6.75 -25.22
C VAL A 44 -16.35 8.15 -24.95
N ILE A 45 -15.18 8.29 -24.34
CA ILE A 45 -14.51 9.58 -24.17
C ILE A 45 -14.23 10.21 -25.54
N ALA A 46 -13.71 9.43 -26.50
CA ALA A 46 -13.44 9.92 -27.85
C ALA A 46 -14.72 10.33 -28.58
N ALA A 47 -15.78 9.51 -28.53
CA ALA A 47 -17.07 9.81 -29.14
C ALA A 47 -17.74 11.06 -28.54
N GLY A 48 -17.76 11.17 -27.20
CA GLY A 48 -18.31 12.34 -26.51
C GLY A 48 -17.54 13.63 -26.84
N SER A 49 -16.20 13.54 -26.90
CA SER A 49 -15.35 14.66 -27.31
C SER A 49 -15.64 15.11 -28.75
N TYR A 50 -15.89 14.15 -29.66
CA TYR A 50 -16.23 14.42 -31.06
C TYR A 50 -17.61 15.06 -31.21
N ALA A 51 -18.60 14.59 -30.44
CA ALA A 51 -19.97 15.10 -30.46
C ALA A 51 -20.13 16.49 -29.81
N GLY A 52 -19.06 17.05 -29.22
CA GLY A 52 -19.15 18.26 -28.41
C GLY A 52 -20.00 18.08 -27.14
N TYR A 53 -20.22 16.83 -26.72
CA TYR A 53 -21.05 16.49 -25.56
C TYR A 53 -20.19 16.66 -24.30
N SER A 54 -20.32 17.81 -23.65
CA SER A 54 -19.56 18.19 -22.46
C SER A 54 -20.28 17.89 -21.14
N GLU A 55 -21.44 17.21 -21.16
CA GLU A 55 -22.01 16.73 -19.91
C GLU A 55 -21.01 15.80 -19.23
N ASN A 56 -20.79 16.02 -17.93
CA ASN A 56 -19.87 15.29 -17.06
C ASN A 56 -19.83 13.79 -17.39
N ILE A 57 -18.90 13.42 -18.26
CA ILE A 57 -18.41 12.07 -18.53
C ILE A 57 -17.61 11.54 -17.31
N TYR A 58 -17.41 12.39 -16.30
CA TYR A 58 -16.91 12.00 -14.99
C TYR A 58 -18.00 11.31 -14.16
N PRO A 59 -17.68 10.22 -13.44
CA PRO A 59 -18.60 9.64 -12.48
C PRO A 59 -18.93 10.69 -11.40
N CYS A 60 -20.16 11.20 -11.48
CA CYS A 60 -20.93 11.82 -10.42
C CYS A 60 -20.23 12.95 -9.62
N VAL A 61 -20.29 14.18 -10.13
CA VAL A 61 -20.11 15.41 -9.31
C VAL A 61 -21.43 16.17 -9.19
N GLY A 62 -22.56 15.46 -9.09
CA GLY A 62 -23.88 16.10 -9.13
C GLY A 62 -25.01 15.38 -8.40
N GLN A 63 -24.80 14.19 -7.86
CA GLN A 63 -25.78 13.63 -6.94
C GLN A 63 -25.56 14.34 -5.59
N GLN A 64 -26.60 14.99 -5.06
CA GLN A 64 -26.66 15.36 -3.65
C GLN A 64 -26.51 14.08 -2.84
N VAL A 65 -25.27 13.70 -2.55
CA VAL A 65 -24.98 12.70 -1.55
C VAL A 65 -25.18 13.44 -0.24
N GLU A 66 -26.31 13.17 0.41
CA GLU A 66 -26.50 13.56 1.79
C GLU A 66 -25.23 13.18 2.55
N ALA A 67 -24.60 14.15 3.21
CA ALA A 67 -23.31 13.98 3.86
C ALA A 67 -23.46 12.99 5.02
N ARG A 68 -23.49 11.70 4.69
CA ARG A 68 -23.45 10.63 5.67
C ARG A 68 -22.09 10.73 6.34
N THR A 69 -22.10 10.98 7.63
CA THR A 69 -20.90 10.92 8.45
C THR A 69 -20.39 9.49 8.37
N CYS A 70 -19.33 9.26 7.61
CA CYS A 70 -18.70 7.96 7.54
C CYS A 70 -18.05 7.67 8.89
N PHE A 71 -18.76 6.97 9.76
CA PHE A 71 -18.12 6.35 10.90
C PHE A 71 -17.22 5.22 10.36
N PRO A 72 -15.96 5.12 10.82
CA PRO A 72 -15.15 3.97 10.49
C PRO A 72 -15.95 2.71 10.87
N PRO A 73 -15.97 1.67 10.02
CA PRO A 73 -16.58 0.40 10.43
C PRO A 73 -15.98 0.00 11.78
N GLU A 74 -16.78 -0.60 12.66
CA GLU A 74 -16.26 -1.19 13.90
C GLU A 74 -15.36 -2.37 13.53
N VAL A 75 -14.10 -2.07 13.20
CA VAL A 75 -13.09 -3.06 12.89
C VAL A 75 -12.66 -3.61 14.24
N LYS A 76 -13.03 -4.87 14.53
CA LYS A 76 -12.28 -5.63 15.53
C LYS A 76 -10.83 -5.59 15.08
N CYS A 77 -9.96 -4.96 15.87
CA CYS A 77 -8.52 -5.07 15.70
C CYS A 77 -8.15 -6.55 15.89
N GLY A 78 -8.24 -7.33 14.81
CA GLY A 78 -7.61 -8.64 14.77
C GLY A 78 -6.13 -8.47 15.10
N PRO A 79 -5.43 -9.52 15.57
CA PRO A 79 -3.98 -9.45 15.76
C PRO A 79 -3.38 -8.91 14.47
N GLY A 80 -2.92 -7.66 14.51
CA GLY A 80 -2.60 -6.89 13.31
C GLY A 80 -1.62 -7.68 12.45
N ARG A 81 -1.57 -7.37 11.14
CA ARG A 81 -0.54 -7.93 10.26
C ARG A 81 0.80 -7.81 10.99
N GLN A 82 1.41 -8.94 11.32
CA GLN A 82 2.73 -8.99 11.94
C GLN A 82 3.62 -8.06 11.15
N LYS A 83 3.99 -6.93 11.75
CA LYS A 83 4.85 -5.95 11.10
C LYS A 83 6.15 -6.70 10.84
N LYS A 84 6.42 -7.04 9.59
CA LYS A 84 7.71 -7.61 9.21
C LYS A 84 8.75 -6.60 9.68
N SER A 85 9.47 -6.93 10.76
CA SER A 85 10.49 -6.07 11.30
C SER A 85 11.48 -5.83 10.17
N ARG A 86 11.69 -4.56 9.81
CA ARG A 86 12.77 -4.19 8.90
C ARG A 86 14.06 -4.80 9.44
N TRP A 87 14.83 -5.46 8.57
CA TRP A 87 16.18 -5.90 8.92
C TRP A 87 16.96 -4.71 9.45
N GLN A 88 17.39 -4.79 10.70
CA GLN A 88 18.15 -3.71 11.33
C GLN A 88 19.44 -3.49 10.57
N SER A 89 19.77 -2.22 10.37
CA SER A 89 21.04 -1.82 9.78
C SER A 89 22.21 -2.25 10.68
N TRP A 90 23.41 -2.35 10.09
CA TRP A 90 24.62 -2.66 10.86
C TRP A 90 24.83 -1.66 12.01
N LEU A 91 24.48 -0.39 11.81
CA LEU A 91 24.60 0.67 12.82
C LEU A 91 23.66 0.46 14.02
N GLU A 92 22.41 0.05 13.78
CA GLU A 92 21.42 -0.23 14.84
C GLU A 92 21.83 -1.45 15.66
N LEU A 93 22.27 -2.52 14.99
CA LEU A 93 22.80 -3.71 15.65
C LEU A 93 24.02 -3.39 16.51
N SER A 94 24.91 -2.50 16.05
CA SER A 94 26.10 -2.09 16.80
C SER A 94 25.78 -1.24 18.03
N ARG A 95 24.75 -0.39 17.98
CA ARG A 95 24.29 0.38 19.15
C ARG A 95 23.65 -0.51 20.23
N MET A 96 22.96 -1.57 19.83
CA MET A 96 22.34 -2.53 20.76
C MET A 96 23.34 -3.51 21.38
N ARG A 97 24.51 -3.72 20.76
CA ARG A 97 25.61 -4.56 21.27
C ARG A 97 26.44 -3.90 22.38
N GLY A 98 25.96 -2.80 22.97
CA GLY A 98 26.67 -1.98 23.95
C GLY A 98 26.53 -2.38 25.43
N CYS A 99 25.66 -3.33 25.78
CA CYS A 99 25.51 -3.80 27.17
C CYS A 99 25.87 -5.28 27.29
N THR A 100 27.05 -5.67 26.86
CA THR A 100 27.61 -6.95 27.34
C THR A 100 28.14 -6.72 28.75
N PRO A 101 27.70 -7.49 29.77
CA PRO A 101 28.31 -7.39 31.08
C PRO A 101 29.81 -7.66 30.93
N ARG A 102 30.64 -6.71 31.37
CA ARG A 102 32.10 -6.84 31.31
C ARG A 102 32.46 -8.17 31.99
N LYS A 103 33.26 -9.02 31.33
CA LYS A 103 33.76 -10.26 31.94
C LYS A 103 34.39 -9.91 33.29
N GLN A 104 33.78 -10.34 34.38
CA GLN A 104 34.37 -10.13 35.70
C GLN A 104 35.62 -11.00 35.82
N HIS A 105 36.68 -10.44 36.39
CA HIS A 105 37.92 -11.17 36.61
C HIS A 105 37.66 -12.32 37.59
N LYS A 106 38.16 -13.52 37.26
CA LYS A 106 38.01 -14.69 38.14
C LYS A 106 38.76 -14.43 39.45
N VAL A 107 38.04 -14.37 40.56
CA VAL A 107 38.65 -14.24 41.89
C VAL A 107 39.20 -15.61 42.30
N TYR A 108 40.52 -15.71 42.45
CA TYR A 108 41.20 -16.93 42.91
C TYR A 108 41.23 -16.99 44.44
N ARG A 109 41.02 -18.20 44.99
CA ARG A 109 41.13 -18.50 46.42
C ARG A 109 42.45 -19.22 46.70
N CYS A 110 43.14 -18.83 47.76
CA CYS A 110 44.34 -19.51 48.20
C CYS A 110 44.05 -20.98 48.52
N SER A 111 44.89 -21.91 48.05
CA SER A 111 44.67 -23.34 48.28
C SER A 111 44.92 -23.77 49.73
N VAL A 112 45.57 -22.93 50.54
CA VAL A 112 45.91 -23.21 51.95
C VAL A 112 44.81 -22.69 52.88
N CYS A 113 44.57 -21.37 52.92
CA CYS A 113 43.57 -20.77 53.82
C CYS A 113 42.19 -20.53 53.20
N LYS A 114 42.01 -20.79 51.89
CA LYS A 114 40.75 -20.58 51.13
C LYS A 114 40.26 -19.13 51.05
N GLU A 115 41.03 -18.16 51.55
CA GLU A 115 40.74 -16.74 51.45
C GLU A 115 41.16 -16.16 50.08
N THR A 116 40.52 -15.06 49.70
CA THR A 116 40.83 -14.30 48.48
C THR A 116 41.74 -13.12 48.81
N GLY A 117 42.57 -12.69 47.86
CA GLY A 117 43.41 -11.48 48.01
C GLY A 117 44.90 -11.72 48.15
N HIS A 118 45.35 -12.98 48.15
CA HIS A 118 46.77 -13.34 48.10
C HIS A 118 46.98 -14.64 47.33
N THR A 119 48.21 -14.87 46.89
CA THR A 119 48.64 -16.14 46.28
C THR A 119 49.27 -17.05 47.33
N ARG A 120 49.28 -18.37 47.07
CA ARG A 120 49.86 -19.40 47.96
C ARG A 120 51.23 -19.05 48.60
N PRO A 121 52.23 -18.52 47.88
CA PRO A 121 53.54 -18.20 48.48
C PRO A 121 53.51 -17.03 49.49
N HIS A 122 52.44 -16.22 49.49
CA HIS A 122 52.27 -15.11 50.44
C HIS A 122 51.19 -15.40 51.50
N CYS A 123 50.80 -16.67 51.64
CA CYS A 123 49.90 -17.09 52.70
C CYS A 123 50.63 -17.04 54.06
N LYS A 124 49.96 -16.51 55.09
CA LYS A 124 50.52 -16.39 56.45
C LYS A 124 50.10 -17.54 57.38
N ASN A 125 49.27 -18.48 56.88
CA ASN A 125 48.83 -19.68 57.59
C ASN A 125 49.70 -20.89 57.22
#